data_AF-A0AA40YK35-F1
#
_entry.id   AF-A0AA40YK35-F1
#
_cell.length_a   1.000
_cell.length_b   1.000
_cell.length_c   1.000
_cell.angle_alpha   90.00
_cell.angle_beta   90.00
_cell.angle_gamma   90.00
#
_symmetry.space_group_name_H-M   'P 1'
#
loop_
_entity.id
_entity.type
_entity.pdbx_description
1 polymer ?
#
loop_
_entity_poly.entity_id
_entity_poly.type
_entity_poly.pdbx_seq_one_letter_code
_entity_poly.pdbx_strand_id
1 'polypeptide(L)'
;MHGPTPPLPVPTDKLQFAMPPMHESLEDERRHRKERLAGALRLFGRLGYEDGVSGHITARDPEFSDCFWVNPFGIPFRHVTVSDLVLANQDGQVVEGGHHVNQAAFAVHAQVHAARPDVVAVAHCHSVHGRALAALGELLDPITQESCAFYEDHALYDAYTSVTVDPEEGRRIAAALGSRKALVLRNHGLLTVGDSVDAAAWWFMTMERSCQVQLTARAAGRPVLIEHRQAVATREQLGGDLVAWINYQPMWREITRSEPDLLD
;
A
#
# COMPACT_ATOMS: atom_id res chain seq x y z
N MET A 1 -17.68 -11.42 -54.92
CA MET A 1 -18.00 -10.79 -53.62
C MET A 1 -16.70 -10.69 -52.84
N HIS A 2 -16.12 -9.49 -52.72
CA HIS A 2 -14.98 -9.30 -51.82
C HIS A 2 -15.51 -9.22 -50.39
N GLY A 3 -15.12 -10.17 -49.55
CA GLY A 3 -15.45 -10.14 -48.13
C GLY A 3 -14.86 -8.90 -47.46
N PRO A 4 -15.33 -8.54 -46.25
CA PRO A 4 -14.79 -7.41 -45.52
C PRO A 4 -13.28 -7.59 -45.26
N THR A 5 -12.51 -6.54 -45.48
CA THR A 5 -11.09 -6.49 -45.14
C THR A 5 -10.93 -6.51 -43.62
N PRO A 6 -10.06 -7.36 -43.04
CA PRO A 6 -9.79 -7.36 -41.61
C PRO A 6 -9.23 -5.99 -41.16
N PRO A 7 -9.64 -5.48 -39.98
CA PRO A 7 -9.05 -4.27 -39.44
C PRO A 7 -7.56 -4.47 -39.15
N LEU A 8 -6.76 -3.41 -39.34
CA LEU A 8 -5.35 -3.40 -38.98
C LEU A 8 -5.17 -3.13 -37.48
N PRO A 9 -4.15 -3.73 -36.83
CA PRO A 9 -3.80 -3.39 -35.45
C PRO A 9 -3.47 -1.91 -35.31
N VAL A 10 -3.94 -1.30 -34.22
CA VAL A 10 -3.51 0.06 -33.84
C VAL A 10 -2.05 -0.01 -33.39
N PRO A 11 -1.15 0.82 -33.94
CA PRO A 11 0.24 0.90 -33.49
C PRO A 11 0.36 1.18 -31.99
N THR A 12 1.29 0.50 -31.30
CA THR A 12 1.44 0.56 -29.84
C THR A 12 1.72 1.98 -29.32
N ASP A 13 2.43 2.80 -30.09
CA ASP A 13 2.71 4.21 -29.79
C ASP A 13 1.44 5.09 -29.81
N LYS A 14 0.37 4.62 -30.45
CA LYS A 14 -0.96 5.26 -30.43
C LYS A 14 -1.85 4.75 -29.31
N LEU A 15 -1.45 3.70 -28.59
CA LEU A 15 -2.18 3.19 -27.44
C LEU A 15 -1.79 4.02 -26.21
N GLN A 16 -2.80 4.51 -25.49
CA GLN A 16 -2.56 5.27 -24.28
C GLN A 16 -2.20 4.33 -23.13
N PHE A 17 -0.99 4.47 -22.60
CA PHE A 17 -0.54 3.80 -21.40
C PHE A 17 -0.17 4.84 -20.36
N ALA A 18 -0.77 4.75 -19.18
CA ALA A 18 -0.42 5.66 -18.10
C ALA A 18 0.94 5.21 -17.53
N MET A 19 1.86 6.16 -17.38
CA MET A 19 3.14 5.96 -16.69
C MET A 19 3.17 6.88 -15.47
N PRO A 20 3.94 6.54 -14.41
CA PRO A 20 4.21 7.46 -13.32
C PRO A 20 4.64 8.83 -13.87
N PRO A 21 4.03 9.93 -13.41
CA PRO A 21 4.35 11.25 -13.94
C PRO A 21 5.77 11.65 -13.55
N MET A 22 6.42 12.42 -14.43
CA MET A 22 7.57 13.22 -14.04
C MET A 22 7.07 14.57 -13.54
N HIS A 23 7.66 15.07 -12.46
CA HIS A 23 7.30 16.35 -11.86
C HIS A 23 8.31 17.43 -12.25
N GLU A 24 7.83 18.63 -12.60
CA GLU A 24 8.67 19.76 -13.01
C GLU A 24 9.26 20.51 -11.80
N SER A 25 8.64 20.36 -10.63
CA SER A 25 9.06 20.99 -9.38
C SER A 25 8.79 20.10 -8.15
N LEU A 26 9.45 20.41 -7.03
CA LEU A 26 9.19 19.77 -5.73
C LEU A 26 7.76 20.04 -5.23
N GLU A 27 7.21 21.21 -5.58
CA GLU A 27 5.84 21.57 -5.23
C GLU A 27 4.81 20.69 -5.97
N ASP A 28 5.02 20.45 -7.27
CA ASP A 28 4.17 19.57 -8.06
C ASP A 28 4.23 18.13 -7.57
N GLU A 29 5.43 17.64 -7.25
CA GLU A 29 5.60 16.29 -6.69
C GLU A 29 4.95 16.16 -5.31
N ARG A 30 5.09 17.17 -4.45
CA ARG A 30 4.47 17.19 -3.12
C ARG A 30 2.96 17.15 -3.24
N ARG A 31 2.39 18.02 -4.08
CA ARG A 31 0.95 18.05 -4.36
C ARG A 31 0.47 16.70 -4.88
N HIS A 32 1.18 16.11 -5.84
CA HIS A 32 0.86 14.78 -6.36
C HIS A 32 0.83 13.72 -5.27
N ARG A 33 1.88 13.64 -4.43
CA ARG A 33 1.94 12.67 -3.32
C ARG A 33 0.79 12.86 -2.33
N LYS A 34 0.42 14.11 -2.00
CA LYS A 34 -0.74 14.41 -1.14
C LYS A 34 -2.06 13.96 -1.76
N GLU A 35 -2.30 14.28 -3.03
CA GLU A 35 -3.52 13.87 -3.75
C GLU A 35 -3.64 12.34 -3.82
N ARG A 36 -2.54 11.63 -4.12
CA ARG A 36 -2.52 10.17 -4.13
C ARG A 36 -2.74 9.57 -2.75
N LEU A 37 -2.20 10.20 -1.70
CA LEU A 37 -2.40 9.80 -0.31
C LEU A 37 -3.86 9.92 0.12
N ALA A 38 -4.51 11.06 -0.14
CA ALA A 38 -5.93 11.24 0.11
C ALA A 38 -6.77 10.19 -0.65
N GLY A 39 -6.47 9.96 -1.93
CA GLY A 39 -7.16 8.93 -2.72
C GLY A 39 -6.97 7.50 -2.18
N ALA A 40 -5.76 7.15 -1.74
CA ALA A 40 -5.48 5.83 -1.17
C ALA A 40 -6.26 5.59 0.13
N LEU A 41 -6.34 6.61 0.99
CA LEU A 41 -7.14 6.58 2.20
C LEU A 41 -8.63 6.42 1.87
N ARG A 42 -9.18 7.22 0.94
CA ARG A 42 -10.57 7.09 0.48
C ARG A 42 -10.88 5.69 -0.03
N LEU A 43 -9.97 5.09 -0.81
CA LEU A 43 -10.10 3.71 -1.28
C LEU A 43 -10.10 2.71 -0.12
N PHE A 44 -9.22 2.84 0.87
CA PHE A 44 -9.20 1.98 2.05
C PHE A 44 -10.50 2.11 2.87
N GLY A 45 -11.02 3.32 3.03
CA GLY A 45 -12.30 3.58 3.67
C GLY A 45 -13.46 2.92 2.91
N ARG A 46 -13.50 3.03 1.58
CA ARG A 46 -14.50 2.34 0.73
C ARG A 46 -14.45 0.83 0.86
N LEU A 47 -13.25 0.27 0.89
CA LEU A 47 -13.01 -1.17 1.02
C LEU A 47 -13.23 -1.69 2.45
N GLY A 48 -13.42 -0.79 3.43
CA GLY A 48 -13.69 -1.16 4.83
C GLY A 48 -12.45 -1.66 5.57
N TYR A 49 -11.27 -1.11 5.25
CA TYR A 49 -10.01 -1.48 5.89
C TYR A 49 -9.71 -0.70 7.17
N GLU A 50 -10.40 0.42 7.38
CA GLU A 50 -10.36 1.17 8.64
C GLU A 50 -11.04 0.38 9.77
N ASP A 51 -10.44 0.38 10.96
CA ASP A 51 -11.04 -0.18 12.19
C ASP A 51 -10.99 0.89 13.29
N GLY A 52 -12.06 1.68 13.39
CA GLY A 52 -12.09 2.86 14.24
C GLY A 52 -11.05 3.89 13.81
N VAL A 53 -10.09 4.19 14.70
CA VAL A 53 -8.99 5.15 14.44
C VAL A 53 -7.68 4.46 14.02
N SER A 54 -7.71 3.13 13.85
CA SER A 54 -6.56 2.35 13.45
C SER A 54 -6.36 2.38 11.94
N GLY A 55 -5.08 2.34 11.54
CA GLY A 55 -4.66 2.41 10.16
C GLY A 55 -4.08 3.77 9.81
N HIS A 56 -3.07 3.75 8.94
CA HIS A 56 -2.44 4.95 8.43
C HIS A 56 -1.64 4.64 7.16
N ILE A 57 -1.52 5.65 6.32
CA ILE A 57 -0.65 5.63 5.16
C ILE A 57 0.25 6.86 5.28
N THR A 58 1.57 6.67 5.14
CA THR A 58 2.53 7.77 5.10
C THR A 58 3.11 7.92 3.71
N ALA A 59 3.38 9.16 3.30
CA ALA A 59 4.12 9.48 2.09
C ALA A 59 5.27 10.44 2.43
N ARG A 60 6.51 10.10 2.06
CA ARG A 60 7.67 10.96 2.25
C ARG A 60 7.48 12.29 1.53
N ASP A 61 7.88 13.40 2.15
CA ASP A 61 7.95 14.68 1.46
C ASP A 61 9.09 14.67 0.42
N PRO A 62 8.93 15.26 -0.78
CA PRO A 62 10.00 15.26 -1.79
C PRO A 62 11.16 16.20 -1.46
N GLU A 63 10.97 17.21 -0.62
CA GLU A 63 12.02 18.16 -0.22
C GLU A 63 12.60 17.79 1.16
N PHE A 64 11.73 17.51 2.13
CA PHE A 64 12.10 17.16 3.49
C PHE A 64 12.06 15.64 3.68
N SER A 65 13.15 14.96 3.31
CA SER A 65 13.19 13.49 3.26
C SER A 65 12.94 12.77 4.60
N ASP A 66 13.02 13.46 5.74
CA ASP A 66 12.73 13.00 7.09
C ASP A 66 11.34 13.44 7.61
N CYS A 67 10.52 14.02 6.74
CA CYS A 67 9.14 14.40 7.00
C CYS A 67 8.18 13.57 6.12
N PHE A 68 7.02 13.26 6.69
CA PHE A 68 6.04 12.35 6.11
C PHE A 68 4.63 12.93 6.21
N TRP A 69 3.96 13.02 5.06
CA TRP A 69 2.53 13.29 4.97
C TRP A 69 1.75 12.07 5.48
N VAL A 70 0.74 12.28 6.30
CA VAL A 70 -0.06 11.21 6.91
C VAL A 70 -1.51 11.66 7.13
N ASN A 71 -2.44 10.70 7.18
CA ASN A 71 -3.82 10.98 7.56
C ASN A 71 -3.92 11.57 8.98
N PRO A 72 -4.83 12.53 9.21
CA PRO A 72 -5.06 13.08 10.53
C PRO A 72 -5.75 12.06 11.45
N PHE A 73 -5.41 12.10 12.73
CA PHE A 73 -6.00 11.22 13.74
C PHE A 73 -7.48 11.54 13.97
N GLY A 74 -8.33 10.52 13.86
CA GLY A 74 -9.76 10.61 14.17
C GLY A 74 -10.67 11.06 13.01
N ILE A 75 -10.12 11.38 11.83
CA ILE A 75 -10.93 11.61 10.63
C ILE A 75 -11.15 10.27 9.92
N PRO A 76 -12.40 9.89 9.60
CA PRO A 76 -12.68 8.67 8.83
C PRO A 76 -12.00 8.70 7.47
N PHE A 77 -11.44 7.58 7.04
CA PHE A 77 -10.72 7.49 5.77
C PHE A 77 -11.60 7.86 4.58
N ARG A 78 -12.90 7.59 4.66
CA ARG A 78 -13.92 7.95 3.65
C ARG A 78 -14.12 9.46 3.47
N HIS A 79 -13.56 10.28 4.33
CA HIS A 79 -13.77 11.73 4.31
C HIS A 79 -12.49 12.56 4.27
N VAL A 80 -11.31 11.93 4.35
CA VAL A 80 -10.02 12.64 4.27
C VAL A 80 -9.87 13.36 2.94
N THR A 81 -9.51 14.64 2.97
CA THR A 81 -9.14 15.45 1.80
C THR A 81 -7.62 15.72 1.76
N VAL A 82 -7.14 16.43 0.75
CA VAL A 82 -5.73 16.86 0.65
C VAL A 82 -5.37 17.87 1.74
N SER A 83 -6.31 18.77 2.06
CA SER A 83 -6.18 19.81 3.08
C SER A 83 -6.21 19.27 4.52
N ASP A 84 -6.81 18.10 4.74
CA ASP A 84 -6.83 17.40 6.02
C ASP A 84 -5.47 16.79 6.41
N LEU A 85 -4.62 16.47 5.42
CA LEU A 85 -3.34 15.80 5.63
C LEU A 85 -2.38 16.62 6.48
N VAL A 86 -1.64 15.94 7.34
CA VAL A 86 -0.62 16.56 8.20
C VAL A 86 0.77 16.12 7.80
N LEU A 87 1.74 17.03 7.89
CA LEU A 87 3.15 16.72 7.75
C LEU A 87 3.74 16.53 9.14
N ALA A 88 4.36 15.37 9.38
CA ALA A 88 5.07 15.10 10.62
C ALA A 88 6.54 14.77 10.34
N ASN A 89 7.43 15.25 11.22
CA ASN A 89 8.85 14.89 11.16
C ASN A 89 9.09 13.46 11.69
N GLN A 90 10.33 12.97 11.60
CA GLN A 90 10.74 11.64 12.06
C GLN A 90 10.41 11.32 13.54
N ASP A 91 10.28 12.34 14.38
CA ASP A 91 9.94 12.21 15.80
C ASP A 91 8.42 12.17 16.05
N GLY A 92 7.60 12.22 14.99
CA GLY A 92 6.14 12.24 15.08
C GLY A 92 5.57 13.59 15.53
N GLN A 93 6.35 14.67 15.40
CA GLN A 93 5.88 16.03 15.66
C GLN A 93 5.27 16.61 14.39
N VAL A 94 4.07 17.15 14.51
CA VAL A 94 3.38 17.82 13.40
C VAL A 94 4.06 19.14 13.11
N VAL A 95 4.54 19.30 11.87
CA VAL A 95 5.21 20.50 11.36
C VAL A 95 4.35 21.29 10.37
N GLU A 96 3.32 20.66 9.79
CA GLU A 96 2.29 21.31 8.98
C GLU A 96 0.93 20.61 9.17
N GLY A 97 -0.16 21.39 9.17
CA GLY A 97 -1.53 20.91 9.34
C GLY A 97 -2.13 21.19 10.72
N GLY A 98 -3.41 20.87 10.90
CA GLY A 98 -4.19 21.24 12.09
C GLY A 98 -4.55 20.09 13.05
N HIS A 99 -4.14 18.86 12.75
CA HIS A 99 -4.57 17.65 13.46
C HIS A 99 -3.41 16.90 14.10
N HIS A 100 -3.72 16.09 15.11
CA HIS A 100 -2.76 15.17 15.70
C HIS A 100 -2.48 13.98 14.78
N VAL A 101 -1.31 13.36 14.99
CA VAL A 101 -0.98 12.03 14.45
C VAL A 101 -1.11 10.98 15.53
N ASN A 102 -1.39 9.73 15.15
CA ASN A 102 -1.23 8.60 16.06
C ASN A 102 0.27 8.32 16.25
N GLN A 103 0.88 8.88 17.29
CA GLN A 103 2.33 8.83 17.50
C GLN A 103 2.90 7.41 17.54
N ALA A 104 2.23 6.49 18.24
CA ALA A 104 2.69 5.11 18.35
C ALA A 104 2.71 4.41 16.98
N ALA A 105 1.64 4.60 16.20
CA ALA A 105 1.52 3.98 14.89
C ALA A 105 2.53 4.61 13.90
N PHE A 106 2.63 5.95 13.90
CA PHE A 106 3.57 6.70 13.09
C PHE A 106 5.04 6.32 13.35
N ALA A 107 5.41 6.02 14.59
CA ALA A 107 6.77 5.61 14.94
C ALA A 107 7.24 4.37 14.15
N VAL A 108 6.36 3.44 13.83
CA VAL A 108 6.69 2.28 12.97
C VAL A 108 7.06 2.76 11.56
N HIS A 109 6.21 3.59 10.95
CA HIS A 109 6.42 4.09 9.59
C HIS A 109 7.71 4.93 9.51
N ALA A 110 7.99 5.77 10.52
CA ALA A 110 9.22 6.54 10.59
C ALA A 110 10.47 5.64 10.59
N GLN A 111 10.48 4.54 11.36
CA GLN A 111 11.60 3.58 11.35
C GLN A 111 11.72 2.82 10.03
N VAL A 112 10.60 2.47 9.39
CA VAL A 112 10.60 1.87 8.04
C VAL A 112 11.21 2.83 7.02
N HIS A 113 10.76 4.08 6.99
CA HIS A 113 11.30 5.10 6.08
C HIS A 113 12.78 5.42 6.34
N ALA A 114 13.22 5.41 7.60
CA ALA A 114 14.62 5.61 7.96
C ALA A 114 15.50 4.44 7.49
N ALA A 115 15.03 3.20 7.62
CA ALA A 115 15.74 2.01 7.15
C ALA A 115 15.70 1.84 5.63
N ARG A 116 14.71 2.42 4.95
CA ARG A 116 14.46 2.30 3.51
C ARG A 116 14.28 3.67 2.82
N PRO A 117 15.38 4.37 2.50
CA PRO A 117 15.32 5.65 1.78
C PRO A 117 14.63 5.58 0.41
N ASP A 118 14.64 4.40 -0.22
CA ASP A 118 13.96 4.09 -1.48
C ASP A 118 12.43 4.04 -1.36
N VAL A 119 11.90 3.84 -0.15
CA VAL A 119 10.46 3.79 0.10
C VAL A 119 9.90 5.21 0.19
N VAL A 120 8.95 5.51 -0.70
CA VAL A 120 8.17 6.75 -0.70
C VAL A 120 6.94 6.62 0.16
N ALA A 121 6.29 5.46 0.19
CA ALA A 121 5.06 5.28 0.96
C ALA A 121 5.04 3.97 1.75
N VAL A 122 4.42 4.03 2.94
CA VAL A 122 4.15 2.87 3.79
C VAL A 122 2.65 2.87 4.08
N ALA A 123 1.99 1.73 3.92
CA ALA A 123 0.57 1.55 4.21
C ALA A 123 0.39 0.45 5.27
N HIS A 124 -0.37 0.75 6.31
CA HIS A 124 -0.73 -0.20 7.35
C HIS A 124 -2.20 -0.01 7.72
N CYS A 125 -2.94 -1.11 7.81
CA CYS A 125 -4.30 -1.13 8.30
C CYS A 125 -4.60 -2.45 9.01
N HIS A 126 -5.65 -2.42 9.81
CA HIS A 126 -6.18 -3.60 10.48
C HIS A 126 -7.28 -4.21 9.61
N SER A 127 -7.00 -4.50 8.35
CA SER A 127 -8.00 -5.10 7.45
C SER A 127 -8.38 -6.53 7.88
N VAL A 128 -9.62 -6.92 7.60
CA VAL A 128 -10.26 -8.12 8.20
C VAL A 128 -9.49 -9.40 7.89
N HIS A 129 -9.19 -9.65 6.61
CA HIS A 129 -8.60 -10.91 6.17
C HIS A 129 -7.10 -10.96 6.43
N GLY A 130 -6.41 -9.83 6.30
CA GLY A 130 -5.02 -9.65 6.66
C GLY A 130 -4.78 -9.92 8.15
N ARG A 131 -5.65 -9.39 9.02
CA ARG A 131 -5.60 -9.70 10.47
C ARG A 131 -5.91 -11.17 10.74
N ALA A 132 -6.88 -11.75 10.03
CA ALA A 132 -7.22 -13.16 10.19
C ALA A 132 -6.05 -14.10 9.79
N LEU A 133 -5.38 -13.84 8.67
CA LEU A 133 -4.17 -14.59 8.28
C LEU A 133 -3.03 -14.35 9.26
N ALA A 134 -2.80 -13.09 9.67
CA ALA A 134 -1.78 -12.72 10.64
C ALA A 134 -2.00 -13.39 12.00
N ALA A 135 -3.24 -13.64 12.40
CA ALA A 135 -3.56 -14.35 13.64
C ALA A 135 -3.14 -15.84 13.60
N LEU A 136 -2.97 -16.42 12.41
CA LEU A 136 -2.42 -17.76 12.22
C LEU A 136 -0.89 -17.77 12.25
N GLY A 137 -0.24 -16.59 12.15
CA GLY A 137 1.22 -16.50 12.04
C GLY A 137 1.74 -17.06 10.73
N GLU A 138 1.02 -16.84 9.64
CA GLU A 138 1.31 -17.43 8.34
C GLU A 138 1.55 -16.38 7.25
N LEU A 139 2.31 -16.79 6.24
CA LEU A 139 2.55 -16.06 5.01
C LEU A 139 1.45 -16.35 3.97
N LEU A 140 1.43 -15.57 2.89
CA LEU A 140 0.68 -15.90 1.70
C LEU A 140 1.29 -17.12 1.01
N ASP A 141 0.45 -18.12 0.76
CA ASP A 141 0.75 -19.26 -0.09
C ASP A 141 0.62 -18.83 -1.56
N PRO A 142 1.46 -19.36 -2.47
CA PRO A 142 1.35 -19.09 -3.91
C PRO A 142 0.19 -19.90 -4.52
N ILE A 143 -1.06 -19.54 -4.22
CA ILE A 143 -2.26 -20.27 -4.68
C ILE A 143 -2.98 -19.58 -5.85
N THR A 144 -2.60 -18.33 -6.15
CA THR A 144 -3.14 -17.50 -7.23
C THR A 144 -2.01 -16.69 -7.88
N GLN A 145 -2.29 -16.17 -9.07
CA GLN A 145 -1.38 -15.25 -9.74
C GLN A 145 -1.06 -14.01 -8.90
N GLU A 146 -2.06 -13.47 -8.19
CA GLU A 146 -1.92 -12.29 -7.33
C GLU A 146 -1.07 -12.58 -6.07
N SER A 147 -1.25 -13.74 -5.43
CA SER A 147 -0.41 -14.13 -4.28
C SER A 147 1.04 -14.39 -4.70
N CYS A 148 1.28 -14.86 -5.93
CA CYS A 148 2.63 -14.98 -6.47
C CYS A 148 3.36 -13.63 -6.58
N ALA A 149 2.68 -12.48 -6.67
CA ALA A 149 3.34 -11.17 -6.66
C ALA A 149 4.14 -10.90 -5.37
N PHE A 150 3.84 -11.63 -4.28
CA PHE A 150 4.53 -11.56 -3.00
C PHE A 150 5.49 -12.72 -2.74
N TYR A 151 5.60 -13.70 -3.64
CA TYR A 151 6.35 -14.93 -3.38
C TYR A 151 7.81 -14.65 -3.03
N GLU A 152 8.27 -15.05 -1.84
CA GLU A 152 9.60 -14.72 -1.26
C GLU A 152 9.91 -13.22 -1.10
N ASP A 153 8.93 -12.34 -1.32
CA ASP A 153 9.05 -10.88 -1.25
C ASP A 153 8.06 -10.26 -0.25
N HIS A 154 7.69 -11.05 0.76
CA HIS A 154 7.07 -10.60 1.99
C HIS A 154 7.60 -11.44 3.16
N ALA A 155 7.52 -10.94 4.37
CA ALA A 155 7.99 -11.63 5.57
C ALA A 155 6.96 -11.62 6.70
N LEU A 156 7.16 -12.52 7.66
CA LEU A 156 6.36 -12.59 8.88
C LEU A 156 7.15 -11.91 9.99
N TYR A 157 6.58 -10.87 10.58
CA TYR A 157 7.04 -10.38 11.87
C TYR A 157 6.40 -11.24 12.97
N ASP A 158 7.15 -12.24 13.43
CA ASP A 158 6.66 -13.29 14.34
C ASP A 158 6.73 -12.89 15.83
N ALA A 159 6.30 -11.67 16.14
CA ALA A 159 6.24 -11.15 17.50
C ALA A 159 5.02 -10.24 17.67
N TYR A 160 4.49 -10.19 18.89
CA TYR A 160 3.49 -9.24 19.34
C TYR A 160 3.88 -8.81 20.75
N THR A 161 4.19 -7.54 20.95
CA THR A 161 4.64 -7.06 22.26
C THR A 161 3.53 -6.33 23.00
N SER A 162 3.00 -5.23 22.45
CA SER A 162 1.91 -4.46 23.05
C SER A 162 1.25 -3.51 22.05
N VAL A 163 0.25 -2.77 22.49
CA VAL A 163 -0.38 -1.68 21.71
C VAL A 163 0.52 -0.44 21.65
N THR A 164 1.36 -0.24 22.66
CA THR A 164 2.33 0.87 22.69
C THR A 164 3.58 0.46 21.94
N VAL A 165 3.78 1.06 20.78
CA VAL A 165 5.01 0.87 20.01
C VAL A 165 6.10 1.74 20.61
N ASP A 166 7.12 1.11 21.18
CA ASP A 166 8.37 1.81 21.47
C ASP A 166 9.23 1.94 20.18
N PRO A 167 10.18 2.89 20.11
CA PRO A 167 11.03 3.05 18.94
C PRO A 167 11.86 1.80 18.57
N GLU A 168 12.08 0.88 19.51
CA GLU A 168 12.79 -0.37 19.28
C GLU A 168 11.92 -1.40 18.54
N GLU A 169 10.62 -1.46 18.83
CA GLU A 169 9.65 -2.26 18.07
C GLU A 169 9.56 -1.80 16.62
N GLY A 170 9.49 -0.48 16.38
CA GLY A 170 9.56 0.07 15.02
C GLY A 170 10.82 -0.37 14.26
N ARG A 171 11.99 -0.35 14.94
CA ARG A 171 13.26 -0.85 14.36
C ARG A 171 13.24 -2.34 14.07
N ARG A 172 12.66 -3.16 14.95
CA ARG A 172 12.51 -4.61 14.74
C ARG A 172 11.59 -4.92 13.55
N ILE A 173 10.49 -4.18 13.41
CA ILE A 173 9.57 -4.30 12.27
C ILE A 173 10.30 -3.90 10.97
N ALA A 174 11.00 -2.77 10.95
CA ALA A 174 11.78 -2.34 9.79
C ALA A 174 12.87 -3.37 9.40
N ALA A 175 13.55 -3.95 10.39
CA ALA A 175 14.53 -5.02 10.16
C ALA A 175 13.89 -6.30 9.60
N ALA A 176 12.69 -6.68 10.07
CA ALA A 176 11.96 -7.83 9.56
C ALA A 176 11.49 -7.62 8.12
N LEU A 177 11.08 -6.39 7.77
CA LEU A 177 10.76 -6.02 6.38
C LEU A 177 11.99 -6.23 5.48
N GLY A 178 13.15 -5.72 5.91
CA GLY A 178 14.37 -5.78 5.12
C GLY A 178 14.18 -5.10 3.77
N SER A 179 14.57 -5.78 2.68
CA SER A 179 14.38 -5.29 1.30
C SER A 179 13.01 -5.62 0.70
N ARG A 180 12.13 -6.29 1.44
CA ARG A 180 10.86 -6.81 0.90
C ARG A 180 9.80 -5.72 0.77
N LYS A 181 8.73 -6.00 0.03
CA LYS A 181 7.61 -5.05 -0.16
C LYS A 181 6.50 -5.13 0.88
N ALA A 182 6.44 -6.22 1.67
CA ALA A 182 5.34 -6.42 2.60
C ALA A 182 5.72 -7.23 3.85
N LEU A 183 4.93 -7.02 4.91
CA LEU A 183 4.94 -7.78 6.14
C LEU A 183 3.54 -8.27 6.50
N VAL A 184 3.48 -9.51 6.98
CA VAL A 184 2.42 -9.98 7.87
C VAL A 184 2.90 -9.73 9.30
N LEU A 185 2.17 -8.94 10.08
CA LEU A 185 2.48 -8.65 11.48
C LEU A 185 1.64 -9.57 12.36
N ARG A 186 2.25 -10.60 12.98
CA ARG A 186 1.50 -11.64 13.70
C ARG A 186 0.55 -11.02 14.72
N ASN A 187 -0.70 -11.50 14.72
CA ASN A 187 -1.80 -11.02 15.58
C ASN A 187 -2.18 -9.53 15.41
N HIS A 188 -1.67 -8.83 14.39
CA HIS A 188 -1.88 -7.39 14.23
C HIS A 188 -2.49 -7.01 12.87
N GLY A 189 -1.85 -7.33 11.75
CA GLY A 189 -2.34 -6.92 10.44
C GLY A 189 -1.27 -6.99 9.35
N LEU A 190 -1.42 -6.15 8.33
CA LEU A 190 -0.50 -6.10 7.18
C LEU A 190 0.25 -4.76 7.16
N LEU A 191 1.45 -4.75 6.62
CA LEU A 191 2.19 -3.52 6.29
C LEU A 191 2.81 -3.69 4.91
N THR A 192 2.64 -2.70 4.04
CA THR A 192 3.22 -2.71 2.68
C THR A 192 3.98 -1.41 2.41
N VAL A 193 4.96 -1.49 1.52
CA VAL A 193 5.79 -0.36 1.10
C VAL A 193 5.87 -0.27 -0.42
N GLY A 194 6.17 0.91 -0.94
CA GLY A 194 6.43 1.11 -2.36
C GLY A 194 7.18 2.39 -2.67
N ASP A 195 7.68 2.49 -3.90
CA ASP A 195 8.31 3.68 -4.49
C ASP A 195 7.33 4.84 -4.77
N SER A 196 6.05 4.60 -4.55
CA SER A 196 4.95 5.54 -4.73
C SER A 196 3.78 5.18 -3.81
N VAL A 197 2.92 6.16 -3.55
CA VAL A 197 1.68 5.93 -2.77
C VAL A 197 0.79 4.90 -3.47
N ASP A 198 0.64 5.01 -4.79
CA ASP A 198 -0.12 4.09 -5.63
C ASP A 198 0.38 2.65 -5.49
N ALA A 199 1.70 2.42 -5.52
CA ALA A 199 2.28 1.10 -5.36
C ALA A 199 2.05 0.53 -3.95
N ALA A 200 2.37 1.29 -2.90
CA ALA A 200 2.18 0.85 -1.52
C ALA A 200 0.71 0.51 -1.22
N ALA A 201 -0.23 1.35 -1.68
CA ALA A 201 -1.66 1.14 -1.51
C ALA A 201 -2.17 -0.06 -2.30
N TRP A 202 -1.72 -0.25 -3.55
CA TRP A 202 -2.07 -1.42 -4.34
C TRP A 202 -1.56 -2.71 -3.70
N TRP A 203 -0.32 -2.74 -3.23
CA TRP A 203 0.22 -3.89 -2.52
C TRP A 203 -0.62 -4.25 -1.31
N PHE A 204 -1.09 -3.26 -0.55
CA PHE A 204 -1.98 -3.51 0.58
C PHE A 204 -3.30 -4.15 0.12
N MET A 205 -3.98 -3.54 -0.86
CA MET A 205 -5.28 -4.01 -1.35
C MET A 205 -5.21 -5.42 -1.93
N THR A 206 -4.17 -5.71 -2.72
CA THR A 206 -4.01 -7.05 -3.32
C THR A 206 -3.51 -8.09 -2.32
N MET A 207 -2.72 -7.70 -1.31
CA MET A 207 -2.35 -8.59 -0.21
C MET A 207 -3.56 -8.96 0.65
N GLU A 208 -4.39 -7.98 1.04
CA GLU A 208 -5.64 -8.21 1.77
C GLU A 208 -6.59 -9.15 1.01
N ARG A 209 -6.77 -8.91 -0.29
CA ARG A 209 -7.59 -9.79 -1.14
C ARG A 209 -6.98 -11.18 -1.29
N SER A 210 -5.66 -11.31 -1.34
CA SER A 210 -4.98 -12.61 -1.35
C SER A 210 -5.18 -13.36 -0.04
N CYS A 211 -5.15 -12.67 1.11
CA CYS A 211 -5.48 -13.24 2.41
C CYS A 211 -6.93 -13.77 2.43
N GLN A 212 -7.87 -12.99 1.89
CA GLN A 212 -9.27 -13.41 1.75
C GLN A 212 -9.41 -14.70 0.95
N VAL A 213 -8.75 -14.78 -0.20
CA VAL A 213 -8.79 -15.96 -1.08
C VAL A 213 -8.18 -17.17 -0.39
N GLN A 214 -7.03 -17.03 0.26
CA GLN A 214 -6.36 -18.13 0.97
C GLN A 214 -7.20 -18.70 2.10
N LEU A 215 -7.76 -17.83 2.96
CA LEU A 215 -8.63 -18.26 4.05
C LEU A 215 -9.91 -18.95 3.52
N THR A 216 -10.52 -18.39 2.47
CA THR A 216 -11.72 -18.96 1.85
C THR A 216 -11.43 -20.31 1.19
N ALA A 217 -10.33 -20.43 0.45
CA ALA A 217 -9.92 -21.68 -0.20
C ALA A 217 -9.65 -22.78 0.82
N ARG A 218 -8.96 -22.45 1.92
CA ARG A 218 -8.68 -23.39 3.02
C ARG A 218 -9.94 -23.84 3.76
N ALA A 219 -10.91 -22.94 3.93
CA ALA A 219 -12.20 -23.31 4.51
C ALA A 219 -13.00 -24.24 3.59
N ALA A 220 -12.87 -24.09 2.26
CA ALA A 220 -13.56 -24.92 1.27
C ALA A 220 -12.85 -26.27 1.01
N GLY A 221 -11.54 -26.37 1.24
CA GLY A 221 -10.77 -27.59 1.02
C GLY A 221 -9.27 -27.37 1.11
N ARG A 222 -8.48 -28.31 0.58
CA ARG A 222 -7.02 -28.21 0.55
C ARG A 222 -6.56 -27.44 -0.71
N PRO A 223 -5.91 -26.28 -0.60
CA PRO A 223 -5.37 -25.57 -1.75
C PRO A 223 -4.29 -26.37 -2.48
N VAL A 224 -4.17 -26.14 -3.79
CA VAL A 224 -3.06 -26.62 -4.62
C VAL A 224 -2.11 -25.45 -4.84
N LEU A 225 -0.85 -25.62 -4.46
CA LEU A 225 0.15 -24.57 -4.60
C LEU A 225 0.64 -24.48 -6.05
N ILE A 226 0.91 -23.27 -6.50
CA ILE A 226 1.69 -23.00 -7.71
C ILE A 226 3.14 -23.37 -7.40
N GLU A 227 3.69 -24.26 -8.23
CA GLU A 227 5.06 -24.75 -8.10
C GLU A 227 6.09 -23.62 -8.11
N HIS A 228 7.19 -23.79 -7.39
CA HIS A 228 8.18 -22.74 -7.13
C HIS A 228 8.64 -22.02 -8.42
N ARG A 229 8.94 -22.76 -9.49
CA ARG A 229 9.39 -22.16 -10.76
C ARG A 229 8.34 -21.21 -11.37
N GLN A 230 7.07 -21.61 -11.35
CA GLN A 230 5.97 -20.81 -11.86
C GLN A 230 5.71 -19.61 -10.94
N ALA A 231 5.76 -19.80 -9.61
CA ALA A 231 5.58 -18.72 -8.66
C ALA A 231 6.65 -17.63 -8.81
N VAL A 232 7.92 -18.00 -8.98
CA VAL A 232 9.01 -17.05 -9.26
C VAL A 232 8.81 -16.34 -10.59
N ALA A 233 8.50 -17.07 -11.67
CA ALA A 233 8.29 -16.46 -12.99
C ALA A 233 7.10 -15.48 -12.99
N THR A 234 6.02 -15.80 -12.28
CA THR A 234 4.87 -14.92 -12.12
C THR A 234 5.21 -13.69 -11.27
N ARG A 235 5.98 -13.86 -10.19
CA ARG A 235 6.49 -12.73 -9.39
C ARG A 235 7.32 -11.77 -10.23
N GLU A 236 8.22 -12.27 -11.08
CA GLU A 236 9.07 -11.44 -11.95
C GLU A 236 8.25 -10.58 -12.92
N GLN A 237 7.07 -11.06 -13.32
CA GLN A 237 6.17 -10.32 -14.21
C GLN A 237 5.25 -9.35 -13.48
N LEU A 238 4.83 -9.67 -12.25
CA LEU A 238 3.74 -8.96 -11.56
C LEU A 238 4.14 -8.25 -10.28
N GLY A 239 5.29 -8.57 -9.70
CA GLY A 239 5.72 -8.13 -8.39
C GLY A 239 6.48 -6.81 -8.35
N GLY A 240 6.59 -6.08 -9.48
CA GLY A 240 7.29 -4.80 -9.55
C GLY A 240 6.38 -3.59 -9.29
N ASP A 241 6.92 -2.53 -8.70
CA ASP A 241 6.15 -1.34 -8.30
C ASP A 241 5.48 -0.62 -9.48
N LEU A 242 6.08 -0.63 -10.68
CA LEU A 242 5.42 -0.12 -11.88
C LEU A 242 4.12 -0.88 -12.18
N VAL A 243 4.11 -2.21 -11.99
CA VAL A 243 2.90 -3.03 -12.18
C VAL A 243 1.86 -2.69 -11.12
N ALA A 244 2.26 -2.49 -9.87
CA ALA A 244 1.35 -2.04 -8.82
C ALA A 244 0.74 -0.67 -9.14
N TRP A 245 1.58 0.27 -9.55
CA TRP A 245 1.15 1.60 -9.98
C TRP A 245 0.10 1.52 -11.10
N ILE A 246 0.33 0.68 -12.13
CA ILE A 246 -0.62 0.48 -13.24
C ILE A 246 -1.95 -0.07 -12.73
N ASN A 247 -1.91 -1.08 -11.85
CA ASN A 247 -3.12 -1.71 -11.31
C ASN A 247 -3.92 -0.77 -10.38
N TYR A 248 -3.27 0.21 -9.76
CA TYR A 248 -3.93 1.24 -8.97
C TYR A 248 -4.74 2.23 -9.83
N GLN A 249 -4.30 2.52 -11.07
CA GLN A 249 -4.87 3.61 -11.87
C GLN A 249 -6.38 3.51 -12.16
N PRO A 250 -6.98 2.34 -12.42
CA PRO A 250 -8.43 2.24 -12.55
C PRO A 250 -9.18 2.68 -11.28
N MET A 251 -8.65 2.32 -10.11
CA MET A 251 -9.24 2.70 -8.81
C MET A 251 -9.07 4.19 -8.53
N TRP A 252 -7.89 4.75 -8.85
CA TRP A 252 -7.65 6.19 -8.80
C TRP A 252 -8.64 6.99 -9.67
N ARG A 253 -8.86 6.56 -10.92
CA ARG A 253 -9.80 7.22 -11.83
C ARG A 253 -11.26 7.12 -11.35
N GLU A 254 -11.62 6.01 -10.71
CA GLU A 254 -12.95 5.82 -10.15
C GLU A 254 -13.17 6.70 -8.91
N ILE A 255 -12.22 6.71 -7.97
CA ILE A 255 -12.39 7.45 -6.72
C ILE A 255 -12.40 8.96 -6.95
N THR A 256 -11.50 9.47 -7.79
CA THR A 256 -11.45 10.92 -8.12
C THR A 256 -12.68 11.39 -8.90
N ARG A 257 -13.33 10.50 -9.66
CA ARG A 257 -14.58 10.83 -10.36
C ARG A 257 -15.79 10.79 -9.43
N SER A 258 -15.80 9.87 -8.46
CA SER A 258 -16.96 9.65 -7.59
C SER A 258 -16.92 10.50 -6.31
N GLU A 259 -15.74 10.90 -5.86
CA GLU A 259 -15.51 11.72 -4.66
C GLU A 259 -14.49 12.84 -4.97
N PRO A 260 -14.84 13.80 -5.84
CA PRO A 260 -13.91 14.83 -6.27
C PRO A 260 -13.45 15.75 -5.11
N ASP A 261 -14.22 15.83 -4.02
CA ASP A 261 -13.88 16.56 -2.80
C ASP A 261 -12.60 16.04 -2.12
N LEU A 262 -12.15 14.81 -2.44
CA LEU A 262 -10.88 14.30 -1.90
C LEU A 262 -9.68 15.17 -2.29
N LEU A 263 -9.77 15.95 -3.37
CA LEU A 263 -8.70 16.80 -3.90
C LEU A 263 -8.66 18.20 -3.25
N ASP A 264 -9.61 18.52 -2.37
CA ASP A 264 -9.72 19.81 -1.70
C ASP A 264 -8.67 20.02 -0.59
#